data_AF-L0ICJ3-F1
#
_entry.id   AF-L0ICJ3-F1
#
_cell.length_a   1.000
_cell.length_b   1.000
_cell.length_c   1.000
_cell.angle_alpha   90.00
_cell.angle_beta   90.00
_cell.angle_gamma   90.00
#
_symmetry.space_group_name_H-M   'P 1'
#
loop_
_entity.id
_entity.type
_entity.pdbx_description
1 polymer ?
#
loop_
_entity_poly.entity_id
_entity_poly.type
_entity_poly.pdbx_seq_one_letter_code
_entity_poly.pdbx_strand_id
1 'polypeptide(L)'
;MVPEITLLGASLALGVSSGLLAHEGTHALALHLSGIPYRVKILPHRDGHPIRWLARTPWAVVLPAPRPATPTWAIQLGALAPLLLAVPLFTLAALGHTPTATSPVQLSFALGWFACAIPSPQDFSVAFYADQALESVALDDAESGTGTHR
;
A
#
# COMPACT_ATOMS: atom_id res chain seq x y z
N MET A 1 9.00 -19.19 -29.20
CA MET A 1 8.83 -19.44 -27.75
C MET A 1 9.27 -18.25 -26.89
N VAL A 2 10.43 -17.62 -27.14
CA VAL A 2 10.89 -16.42 -26.40
C VAL A 2 9.93 -15.21 -26.38
N PRO A 3 9.27 -14.81 -27.50
CA PRO A 3 8.49 -13.56 -27.51
C PRO A 3 7.24 -13.59 -26.62
N GLU A 4 6.67 -14.78 -26.41
CA GLU A 4 5.47 -14.94 -25.57
C GLU A 4 5.80 -14.76 -24.09
N ILE A 5 6.90 -15.36 -23.61
CA ILE A 5 7.36 -15.20 -22.22
C ILE A 5 7.73 -13.74 -21.95
N THR A 6 8.38 -13.05 -22.90
CA THR A 6 8.69 -11.62 -22.77
C THR A 6 7.43 -10.78 -22.66
N LEU A 7 6.40 -11.07 -23.47
CA LEU A 7 5.13 -10.36 -23.43
C LEU A 7 4.39 -10.57 -22.10
N LEU A 8 4.35 -11.81 -21.60
CA LEU A 8 3.77 -12.12 -20.30
C LEU A 8 4.55 -11.43 -19.17
N GLY A 9 5.88 -11.52 -19.17
CA GLY A 9 6.72 -10.85 -18.18
C GLY A 9 6.53 -9.34 -18.17
N ALA A 10 6.43 -8.71 -19.34
CA ALA A 10 6.15 -7.28 -19.46
C ALA A 10 4.75 -6.92 -18.91
N SER A 11 3.74 -7.73 -19.24
CA SER A 11 2.38 -7.56 -18.72
C SER A 11 2.32 -7.66 -17.19
N LEU A 12 3.00 -8.65 -16.61
CA LEU A 12 3.14 -8.81 -15.17
C LEU A 12 3.81 -7.60 -14.54
N ALA A 13 4.93 -7.14 -15.10
CA ALA A 13 5.66 -5.99 -14.60
C ALA A 13 4.82 -4.70 -14.63
N LEU A 14 4.01 -4.50 -15.67
CA LEU A 14 3.04 -3.41 -15.75
C LEU A 14 1.94 -3.54 -14.70
N GLY A 15 1.41 -4.75 -14.49
CA GLY A 15 0.41 -5.05 -13.45
C GLY A 15 0.94 -4.71 -12.05
N VAL A 16 2.16 -5.16 -11.72
CA VAL A 16 2.81 -4.86 -10.44
C VAL A 16 3.08 -3.36 -10.29
N SER A 17 3.64 -2.71 -11.32
CA SER A 17 4.01 -1.29 -11.23
C SER A 17 2.78 -0.40 -11.05
N SER A 18 1.71 -0.68 -11.79
CA SER A 18 0.44 0.05 -11.67
C SER A 18 -0.28 -0.27 -10.36
N GLY A 19 -0.26 -1.53 -9.93
CA GLY A 19 -0.81 -1.98 -8.65
C GLY A 19 -0.12 -1.34 -7.45
N LEU A 20 1.22 -1.20 -7.46
CA LEU A 20 1.97 -0.51 -6.41
C LEU A 20 1.60 0.97 -6.31
N LEU A 21 1.47 1.66 -7.45
CA LEU A 21 1.05 3.06 -7.44
C LEU A 21 -0.37 3.20 -6.88
N ALA A 22 -1.27 2.30 -7.27
CA ALA A 22 -2.63 2.27 -6.75
C ALA A 22 -2.66 1.91 -5.25
N HIS A 23 -1.77 1.02 -4.78
CA HIS A 23 -1.65 0.59 -3.38
C HIS A 23 -1.34 1.78 -2.48
N GLU A 24 -0.27 2.51 -2.79
CA GLU A 24 0.08 3.74 -2.05
C GLU A 24 -1.03 4.80 -2.18
N GLY A 25 -1.66 4.88 -3.35
CA GLY A 25 -2.82 5.74 -3.59
C GLY A 25 -4.01 5.43 -2.68
N THR A 26 -4.29 4.16 -2.41
CA THR A 26 -5.40 3.77 -1.51
C THR A 26 -5.14 4.16 -0.06
N HIS A 27 -3.91 4.02 0.43
CA HIS A 27 -3.55 4.52 1.76
C HIS A 27 -3.74 6.04 1.84
N ALA A 28 -3.23 6.78 0.86
CA ALA A 28 -3.38 8.24 0.81
C ALA A 28 -4.86 8.66 0.74
N LEU A 29 -5.66 7.98 -0.08
CA LEU A 29 -7.09 8.25 -0.21
C LEU A 29 -7.83 8.00 1.12
N ALA A 30 -7.57 6.88 1.80
CA ALA A 30 -8.19 6.58 3.07
C ALA A 30 -7.86 7.65 4.14
N LEU A 31 -6.59 8.04 4.28
CA LEU A 31 -6.19 9.09 5.21
C LEU A 31 -6.79 10.45 4.84
N HIS A 32 -6.85 10.77 3.54
CA HIS A 32 -7.47 12.00 3.04
C HIS A 32 -8.96 12.05 3.39
N LEU A 33 -9.71 10.97 3.13
CA LEU A 33 -11.13 10.86 3.46
C LEU A 33 -11.40 10.89 4.96
N SER A 34 -10.45 10.42 5.78
CA SER A 34 -10.52 10.50 7.24
C SER A 34 -10.03 11.83 7.83
N GLY A 35 -9.58 12.78 7.01
CA GLY A 35 -9.07 14.07 7.49
C GLY A 35 -7.77 13.99 8.29
N ILE A 36 -7.03 12.88 8.17
CA ILE A 36 -5.74 12.68 8.83
C ILE A 36 -4.66 13.30 7.96
N PRO A 37 -3.84 14.23 8.48
CA PRO A 37 -2.73 14.76 7.72
C PRO A 37 -1.71 13.65 7.47
N TYR A 38 -1.19 13.58 6.25
CA TYR A 38 -0.22 12.58 5.84
C TYR A 38 0.90 13.24 5.05
N ARG A 39 2.07 12.61 5.06
CA ARG A 39 3.20 12.98 4.21
C ARG A 39 3.50 11.83 3.27
N VAL A 40 3.64 12.14 1.98
CA VAL A 40 4.10 11.16 1.00
C VAL A 40 5.61 11.33 0.86
N LYS A 41 6.38 10.32 1.23
CA LYS A 41 7.82 10.29 0.99
C LYS A 41 8.10 9.39 -0.20
N ILE A 42 8.49 10.00 -1.31
CA ILE A 42 8.89 9.29 -2.53
C ILE A 42 10.35 8.87 -2.36
N LEU A 43 10.66 7.60 -2.60
CA LEU A 43 12.01 7.01 -2.50
C LEU A 43 12.71 7.22 -1.15
N PRO A 44 12.24 6.59 -0.06
CA PRO A 44 12.73 6.86 1.29
C PRO A 44 14.10 6.28 1.64
N HIS A 45 14.67 5.35 0.85
CA HIS A 45 15.98 4.75 1.12
C HIS A 45 16.71 4.39 -0.18
N ARG A 46 17.84 5.07 -0.47
CA ARG A 46 18.57 4.94 -1.75
C ARG A 46 19.83 4.04 -1.70
N ASP A 47 20.02 3.17 -0.71
CA ASP A 47 21.30 2.45 -0.56
C ASP A 47 21.19 0.98 -1.02
N GLY A 48 21.82 0.61 -2.15
CA GLY A 48 21.98 -0.79 -2.59
C GLY A 48 21.61 -1.14 -4.05
N HIS A 49 21.69 -2.43 -4.38
CA HIS A 49 21.59 -3.01 -5.75
C HIS A 49 20.18 -2.84 -6.40
N PRO A 50 20.07 -2.46 -7.69
CA PRO A 50 18.82 -2.04 -8.36
C PRO A 50 17.72 -3.12 -8.45
N ILE A 51 18.08 -4.40 -8.40
CA ILE A 51 17.09 -5.51 -8.33
C ILE A 51 16.46 -5.61 -6.94
N ARG A 52 17.25 -5.39 -5.88
CA ARG A 52 16.76 -5.39 -4.50
C ARG A 52 15.84 -4.20 -4.25
N TRP A 53 16.07 -3.13 -5.01
CA TRP A 53 15.26 -1.93 -5.04
C TRP A 53 13.82 -2.14 -5.54
N LEU A 54 13.68 -2.81 -6.69
CA LEU A 54 12.37 -3.16 -7.24
C LEU A 54 11.58 -4.08 -6.31
N ALA A 55 12.27 -4.98 -5.62
CA ALA A 55 11.64 -6.06 -4.87
C ALA A 55 11.37 -5.77 -3.38
N ARG A 56 12.03 -4.77 -2.78
CA ARG A 56 12.02 -4.61 -1.30
C ARG A 56 11.93 -3.19 -0.77
N THR A 57 12.03 -2.16 -1.60
CA THR A 57 11.96 -0.77 -1.13
C THR A 57 10.61 -0.18 -1.45
N PRO A 58 9.90 0.43 -0.50
CA PRO A 58 8.68 1.16 -0.80
C PRO A 58 9.02 2.34 -1.71
N TRP A 59 8.40 2.40 -2.90
CA TRP A 59 8.68 3.45 -3.89
C TRP A 59 8.06 4.80 -3.47
N ALA A 60 6.97 4.75 -2.73
CA ALA A 60 6.47 5.83 -1.91
C ALA A 60 6.02 5.24 -0.58
N VAL A 61 6.07 6.03 0.49
CA VAL A 61 5.46 5.66 1.77
C VAL A 61 4.55 6.80 2.17
N VAL A 62 3.30 6.47 2.47
CA VAL A 62 2.34 7.39 3.08
C VAL A 62 2.53 7.30 4.60
N LEU A 63 3.15 8.32 5.17
CA LEU A 63 3.36 8.43 6.61
C LEU A 63 2.20 9.22 7.23
N PRO A 64 1.33 8.60 8.05
CA PRO A 64 0.33 9.34 8.79
C PRO A 64 1.01 10.23 9.83
N ALA A 65 0.46 11.43 10.03
CA ALA A 65 0.85 12.34 11.12
C ALA A 65 -0.32 12.42 12.13
N PRO A 66 -0.59 11.35 12.89
CA PRO A 66 -1.71 11.32 13.82
C PRO A 66 -1.56 12.43 14.87
N ARG A 67 -2.68 13.10 15.17
CA ARG A 67 -2.84 14.00 16.31
C ARG A 67 -3.40 13.24 17.52
N PRO A 68 -3.30 13.78 18.76
CA PRO A 68 -3.80 13.11 19.97
C PRO A 68 -5.29 12.69 19.92
N ALA A 69 -6.09 13.32 19.07
CA ALA A 69 -7.52 13.00 18.86
C ALA A 69 -7.78 12.12 17.63
N THR A 70 -6.75 11.48 17.05
CA THR A 70 -6.92 10.66 15.85
C THR A 70 -7.68 9.38 16.20
N PRO A 71 -8.81 9.10 15.53
CA PRO A 71 -9.55 7.90 15.83
C PRO A 71 -8.83 6.66 15.27
N THR A 72 -8.74 5.61 16.10
CA THR A 72 -8.12 4.33 15.76
C THR A 72 -8.68 3.73 14.47
N TRP A 73 -10.00 3.78 14.27
CA TRP A 73 -10.66 3.22 13.10
C TRP A 73 -10.14 3.81 11.78
N ALA A 74 -9.74 5.09 11.77
CA ALA A 74 -9.25 5.74 10.56
C ALA A 74 -7.84 5.25 10.18
N ILE A 75 -7.01 4.95 11.17
CA ILE A 75 -5.69 4.32 10.97
C ILE A 75 -5.86 2.88 10.48
N GLN A 76 -6.82 2.13 11.04
CA GLN A 76 -7.12 0.76 10.62
C GLN A 76 -7.66 0.70 9.19
N LEU A 77 -8.58 1.59 8.83
CA LEU A 77 -9.08 1.71 7.45
C LEU A 77 -7.95 2.12 6.50
N GLY A 78 -7.09 3.04 6.93
CA GLY A 78 -5.87 3.40 6.21
C GLY A 78 -5.03 2.18 5.88
N ALA A 79 -4.75 1.34 6.86
CA ALA A 79 -3.93 0.14 6.70
C ALA A 79 -4.59 -0.95 5.82
N LEU A 80 -5.91 -1.08 5.86
CA LEU A 80 -6.65 -2.08 5.06
C LEU A 80 -7.08 -1.57 3.67
N ALA A 81 -6.89 -0.28 3.38
CA ALA A 81 -7.30 0.35 2.12
C ALA A 81 -6.83 -0.38 0.84
N PRO A 82 -5.62 -0.96 0.78
CA PRO A 82 -5.16 -1.67 -0.42
C PRO A 82 -6.03 -2.85 -0.86
N LEU A 83 -6.81 -3.45 0.06
CA LEU A 83 -7.75 -4.51 -0.28
C LEU A 83 -8.80 -4.06 -1.31
N LEU A 84 -9.10 -2.75 -1.39
CA LEU A 84 -10.00 -2.20 -2.39
C LEU A 84 -9.51 -2.41 -3.82
N LEU A 85 -8.21 -2.62 -4.04
CA LEU A 85 -7.67 -2.94 -5.37
C LEU A 85 -8.16 -4.29 -5.91
N ALA A 86 -8.63 -5.19 -5.04
CA ALA A 86 -9.22 -6.46 -5.46
C ALA A 86 -10.65 -6.29 -6.00
N VAL A 87 -11.34 -5.20 -5.66
CA VAL A 87 -12.76 -4.99 -6.00
C VAL A 87 -13.01 -5.04 -7.51
N PRO A 88 -12.27 -4.33 -8.38
CA PRO A 88 -12.48 -4.40 -9.82
C PRO A 88 -12.38 -5.83 -10.38
N LEU A 89 -11.45 -6.65 -9.87
CA LEU A 89 -11.27 -8.03 -10.31
C LEU A 89 -12.43 -8.92 -9.88
N PHE A 90 -12.90 -8.79 -8.63
CA PHE A 90 -14.07 -9.54 -8.16
C PHE A 90 -15.36 -9.08 -8.84
N THR A 91 -15.52 -7.78 -9.09
CA THR A 91 -16.67 -7.25 -9.83
C THR A 91 -16.71 -7.80 -11.26
N LEU A 92 -15.59 -7.78 -11.99
CA LEU A 92 -15.49 -8.38 -13.32
C LEU A 92 -15.79 -9.88 -13.29
N ALA A 93 -15.22 -10.62 -12.34
CA ALA A 93 -15.50 -12.04 -12.19
C ALA A 93 -16.98 -12.33 -11.92
N ALA A 94 -17.64 -11.54 -11.06
CA ALA A 94 -19.07 -11.66 -10.77
C ALA A 94 -19.95 -11.34 -11.99
N LEU A 95 -19.49 -10.45 -12.88
CA LEU A 95 -20.10 -10.15 -14.18
C LEU A 95 -19.78 -11.22 -15.26
N GLY A 96 -19.13 -12.33 -14.90
CA GLY A 96 -18.73 -13.39 -15.83
C GLY A 96 -17.48 -13.09 -16.66
N HIS A 97 -16.77 -11.99 -16.37
CA HIS A 97 -15.55 -11.59 -17.07
C HIS A 97 -14.33 -12.01 -16.24
N THR A 98 -13.83 -13.22 -16.46
CA THR A 98 -12.63 -13.70 -15.76
C THR A 98 -11.39 -13.50 -16.63
N PRO A 99 -10.30 -12.89 -16.11
CA PRO A 99 -9.05 -12.73 -16.86
C PRO A 99 -8.47 -14.05 -17.39
N THR A 100 -8.77 -15.16 -16.68
CA THR A 100 -8.41 -16.53 -17.08
C THR A 100 -9.12 -17.02 -18.33
N ALA A 101 -10.30 -16.49 -18.66
CA ALA A 101 -11.09 -16.91 -19.82
C ALA A 101 -10.74 -16.13 -21.10
N THR A 102 -10.04 -15.00 -20.99
CA THR A 102 -9.93 -14.04 -22.10
C THR A 102 -8.53 -13.99 -22.74
N SER A 103 -7.45 -13.99 -21.96
CA SER A 103 -6.07 -13.98 -22.51
C SER A 103 -4.99 -14.24 -21.43
N PRO A 104 -3.92 -15.01 -21.73
CA PRO A 104 -2.76 -15.15 -20.85
C PRO A 104 -2.10 -13.82 -20.45
N VAL A 105 -2.12 -12.82 -21.36
CA VAL A 105 -1.57 -11.48 -21.10
C VAL A 105 -2.41 -10.74 -20.07
N GLN A 106 -3.74 -10.82 -20.18
CA GLN A 106 -4.67 -10.21 -19.21
C GLN A 106 -4.58 -10.88 -17.85
N LEU A 107 -4.49 -12.21 -17.82
CA LEU A 107 -4.27 -12.95 -16.58
C LEU A 107 -2.96 -12.53 -15.90
N SER A 108 -1.87 -12.40 -16.67
CA SER A 108 -0.58 -11.98 -16.15
C SER A 108 -0.62 -10.57 -15.55
N PHE A 109 -1.28 -9.62 -16.22
CA PHE A 109 -1.52 -8.28 -15.67
C PHE A 109 -2.35 -8.34 -14.37
N ALA A 110 -3.47 -9.06 -14.40
CA ALA A 110 -4.39 -9.19 -13.27
C ALA A 110 -3.71 -9.82 -12.06
N LEU A 111 -2.82 -10.80 -12.24
CA LEU A 111 -2.02 -11.38 -11.17
C LEU A 111 -1.06 -10.36 -10.56
N GLY A 112 -0.37 -9.58 -11.40
CA GLY A 112 0.52 -8.51 -10.93
C GLY A 112 -0.21 -7.46 -10.12
N TRP A 113 -1.37 -7.02 -10.60
CA TRP A 113 -2.25 -6.08 -9.91
C TRP A 113 -2.79 -6.66 -8.59
N PHE A 114 -3.34 -7.87 -8.62
CA PHE A 114 -3.94 -8.52 -7.45
C PHE A 114 -2.93 -8.80 -6.36
N ALA A 115 -1.69 -9.15 -6.72
CA ALA A 115 -0.61 -9.32 -5.76
C ALA A 115 -0.39 -8.05 -4.92
N CYS A 116 -0.58 -6.87 -5.52
CA CYS A 116 -0.49 -5.58 -4.83
C CYS A 116 -1.72 -5.24 -3.99
N ALA A 117 -2.82 -5.99 -4.07
CA ALA A 117 -3.98 -5.76 -3.20
C ALA A 117 -3.77 -6.33 -1.78
N ILE A 118 -2.75 -7.18 -1.59
CA ILE A 118 -2.45 -7.80 -0.31
C ILE A 118 -1.68 -6.79 0.56
N PRO A 119 -2.23 -6.41 1.74
CA PRO A 119 -1.53 -5.53 2.67
C PRO A 119 -0.23 -6.17 3.16
N SER A 120 0.78 -5.36 3.47
CA SER A 120 2.04 -5.86 4.01
C SER A 120 1.87 -6.34 5.46
N PRO A 121 2.83 -7.12 6.01
CA PRO A 121 2.80 -7.49 7.42
C PRO A 121 2.74 -6.28 8.37
N GLN A 122 3.33 -5.16 7.99
CA GLN A 122 3.27 -3.92 8.77
C GLN A 122 1.87 -3.32 8.74
N ASP A 123 1.21 -3.29 7.58
CA ASP A 123 -0.16 -2.79 7.46
C ASP A 123 -1.13 -3.66 8.25
N PHE A 124 -0.97 -4.99 8.20
CA PHE A 124 -1.74 -5.88 9.04
C PHE A 124 -1.51 -5.63 10.54
N SER A 125 -0.27 -5.43 10.96
CA SER A 125 0.03 -5.07 12.35
C SER A 125 -0.67 -3.78 12.76
N VAL A 126 -0.62 -2.74 11.93
CA VAL A 126 -1.32 -1.47 12.19
C VAL A 126 -2.84 -1.67 12.23
N ALA A 127 -3.42 -2.49 11.35
CA ALA A 127 -4.85 -2.76 11.35
C ALA A 127 -5.35 -3.40 12.65
N PHE A 128 -4.57 -4.29 13.27
CA PHE A 128 -4.96 -4.98 14.51
C PHE A 128 -4.47 -4.31 15.79
N TYR A 129 -3.39 -3.51 15.72
CA TYR A 129 -2.72 -2.92 16.88
C TYR A 129 -2.60 -1.39 16.79
N ALA A 130 -3.51 -0.73 16.07
CA ALA A 130 -3.51 0.73 15.89
C ALA A 130 -3.51 1.51 17.23
N ASP A 131 -4.21 1.03 18.26
CA ASP A 131 -4.23 1.69 19.58
C ASP A 131 -2.83 1.76 20.20
N GLN A 132 -2.06 0.66 20.13
CA GLN A 132 -0.69 0.60 20.65
C GLN A 132 0.25 1.51 19.84
N ALA A 133 0.05 1.60 18.53
CA ALA A 133 0.83 2.47 17.66
C ALA A 133 0.53 3.97 17.91
N LEU A 134 -0.72 4.32 18.26
CA LEU A 134 -1.08 5.69 18.64
C LEU A 134 -0.56 6.05 20.02
N GLU A 135 -0.60 5.12 20.98
CA GLU A 135 -0.05 5.31 22.32
C GLU A 135 1.46 5.55 22.29
N SER A 136 2.23 4.79 21.49
CA SER A 136 3.67 5.02 21.35
C SER A 136 4.00 6.41 20.80
N VAL A 137 3.23 6.90 19.82
CA VAL A 137 3.44 8.26 19.26
C VAL A 137 3.10 9.33 20.29
N ALA A 138 2.04 9.16 21.07
CA ALA A 138 1.66 10.11 22.12
C ALA A 138 2.72 10.19 23.24
N LEU A 139 3.36 9.06 23.58
CA LEU A 139 4.47 9.02 24.54
C LEU A 139 5.73 9.72 24.01
N ASP A 140 6.12 9.48 22.76
CA ASP A 140 7.27 10.15 22.13
C ASP A 140 7.08 11.68 22.06
N ASP A 141 5.87 12.15 21.74
CA ASP A 141 5.52 13.58 21.75
C ASP A 141 5.60 14.19 23.17
N ALA A 142 5.19 13.43 24.20
CA ALA A 142 5.27 13.87 25.59
C ALA A 142 6.73 13.97 26.08
N GLU A 143 7.58 12.99 25.75
CA GLU A 143 9.00 13.01 26.12
C GLU A 143 9.77 14.13 25.40
N SER A 144 9.52 14.34 24.10
CA SER A 144 10.16 15.40 23.33
C SER A 144 9.70 16.81 23.72
N GLY A 145 8.45 16.97 24.18
CA GLY A 145 7.91 18.24 24.69
C GLY A 145 8.42 18.65 26.08
N THR A 146 9.00 17.73 26.85
CA THR A 146 9.49 18.01 28.22
C THR A 146 10.90 18.63 28.23
N GLY A 147 11.55 18.78 27.07
CA GLY A 147 12.92 19.30 26.92
C GLY A 147 13.08 20.83 26.83
N THR A 148 12.00 21.62 26.83
CA THR A 148 12.06 23.08 26.67
C THR A 148 11.29 23.82 27.76
N HIS A 149 11.78 23.74 29.00
CA HIS A 149 11.62 24.81 30.01
C HIS A 149 12.70 24.64 31.08
N ARG A 150 13.89 25.16 30.80
CA ARG A 150 14.87 25.57 31.82
C ARG A 150 15.47 26.90 31.42
#